data_AF-A7MK04-F1
#
_entry.id   AF-A7MK04-F1
#
_cell.length_a   1.000
_cell.length_b   1.000
_cell.length_c   1.000
_cell.angle_alpha   90.00
_cell.angle_beta   90.00
_cell.angle_gamma   90.00
#
_symmetry.space_group_name_H-M   'P 1'
#
loop_
_entity.id
_entity.type
_entity.pdbx_description
1 polymer ?
#
loop_
_entity_poly.entity_id
_entity_poly.type
_entity_poly.pdbx_seq_one_letter_code
_entity_poly.pdbx_strand_id
1 'polypeptide(L)'
;MSDFISRVIERFWQIGVIDPPKSGEVTLAWSDLLAPSEKEKIANMQAMAAVAKDTQAAFGTPAITENEIRAVGELEPISEPEEPAGAATTDPLTGEPIEQPTTTGQPDNSAQ
;
A
#
# COMPACT_ATOMS: atom_id res chain seq x y z
N MET A 1 26.04 -26.06 4.26
CA MET A 1 24.70 -26.30 4.86
C MET A 1 23.79 -27.02 3.85
N SER A 2 23.61 -26.47 2.64
CA SER A 2 22.83 -27.10 1.56
C SER A 2 23.29 -28.54 1.24
N ASP A 3 24.59 -28.79 1.07
CA ASP A 3 25.11 -30.15 0.78
C ASP A 3 24.77 -31.21 1.85
N PHE A 4 24.70 -30.80 3.11
CA PHE A 4 24.34 -31.71 4.19
C PHE A 4 22.86 -32.08 4.12
N ILE A 5 22.00 -31.09 3.87
CA ILE A 5 20.55 -31.29 3.75
C ILE A 5 20.24 -32.14 2.52
N SER A 6 20.89 -31.89 1.38
CA SER A 6 20.73 -32.71 0.18
C SER A 6 21.08 -34.17 0.45
N ARG A 7 22.21 -34.45 1.11
CA ARG A 7 22.59 -35.83 1.49
C ARG A 7 21.61 -36.52 2.43
N VAL A 8 20.98 -35.77 3.35
CA VAL A 8 19.95 -36.32 4.25
C VAL A 8 18.68 -36.66 3.47
N ILE A 9 18.23 -35.77 2.58
CA ILE A 9 17.07 -35.99 1.71
C ILE A 9 17.33 -37.19 0.78
N GLU A 10 18.52 -37.28 0.19
CA GLU A 10 18.92 -38.42 -0.64
C GLU A 10 18.87 -39.74 0.13
N ARG A 11 19.32 -39.77 1.39
CA ARG A 11 19.23 -41.01 2.18
C ARG A 11 17.80 -41.37 2.54
N PHE A 12 16.94 -40.40 2.82
CA PHE A 12 15.54 -40.65 3.12
C PHE A 12 14.78 -41.21 1.91
N TRP A 13 15.10 -40.79 0.68
CA TRP A 13 14.53 -41.44 -0.50
C TRP A 13 15.12 -42.85 -0.73
N GLN A 14 16.40 -43.07 -0.41
CA GLN A 14 17.06 -44.37 -0.67
C GLN A 14 16.52 -45.47 0.24
N ILE A 15 16.11 -45.08 1.45
CA ILE A 15 15.51 -45.96 2.46
C ILE A 15 13.98 -46.08 2.24
N GLY A 16 13.40 -45.29 1.31
CA GLY A 16 11.98 -45.36 0.93
C GLY A 16 11.04 -44.63 1.88
N VAL A 17 11.55 -43.67 2.67
CA VAL A 17 10.72 -42.84 3.57
C VAL A 17 9.98 -41.75 2.77
N ILE A 18 10.59 -41.26 1.69
CA ILE A 18 10.03 -40.28 0.76
C ILE A 18 10.29 -40.73 -0.68
N ASP A 19 9.46 -40.31 -1.63
CA ASP A 19 9.65 -40.63 -3.04
C ASP A 19 10.79 -39.80 -3.67
N PRO A 20 11.57 -40.35 -4.61
CA PRO A 20 12.58 -39.60 -5.32
C PRO A 20 11.94 -38.55 -6.25
N PRO A 21 12.60 -37.40 -6.47
CA PRO A 21 12.09 -36.36 -7.36
C PRO A 21 12.05 -36.86 -8.81
N LYS A 22 10.94 -36.63 -9.51
CA LYS A 22 10.74 -37.07 -10.89
C LYS A 22 11.73 -36.46 -11.89
N SER A 23 12.29 -35.28 -11.57
CA SER A 23 13.28 -34.55 -12.39
C SER A 23 14.73 -34.75 -11.93
N GLY A 24 14.97 -35.45 -10.81
CA GLY A 24 16.32 -35.64 -10.25
C GLY A 24 16.91 -34.41 -9.55
N GLU A 25 16.20 -33.28 -9.49
CA GLU A 25 16.70 -32.04 -8.88
C GLU A 25 15.97 -31.74 -7.56
N VAL A 26 16.74 -31.34 -6.54
CA VAL A 26 16.23 -30.90 -5.24
C VAL A 26 16.54 -29.41 -5.11
N THR A 27 15.52 -28.57 -5.29
CA THR A 27 15.66 -27.12 -5.09
C THR A 27 15.41 -26.77 -3.63
N LEU A 28 16.41 -26.23 -2.94
CA LEU A 28 16.26 -25.66 -1.60
C LEU A 28 16.07 -24.15 -1.70
N ALA A 29 14.85 -23.68 -1.44
CA ALA A 29 14.59 -22.28 -1.18
C ALA A 29 14.64 -22.03 0.33
N TRP A 30 15.43 -21.06 0.76
CA TRP A 30 15.40 -20.58 2.14
C TRP A 30 14.32 -19.51 2.20
N SER A 31 13.27 -19.75 3.00
CA SER A 31 12.38 -18.67 3.38
C SER A 31 13.19 -17.70 4.23
N ASP A 32 13.40 -16.49 3.74
CA ASP A 32 14.07 -15.44 4.50
C ASP A 32 13.24 -15.16 5.77
N LEU A 33 13.82 -15.45 6.94
CA LEU A 33 13.18 -15.26 8.24
C LEU A 33 13.06 -13.78 8.61
N LEU A 34 13.74 -12.89 7.87
CA LEU A 34 13.64 -11.44 8.06
C LEU A 34 12.57 -10.80 7.16
N ALA A 35 12.08 -11.52 6.15
CA ALA A 35 10.96 -11.03 5.37
C ALA A 35 9.71 -11.05 6.27
N PRO A 36 8.99 -9.93 6.42
CA PRO A 36 7.76 -9.91 7.20
C PRO A 36 6.81 -10.96 6.65
N SER A 37 6.34 -11.83 7.55
CA SER A 37 5.38 -12.87 7.18
C SER A 37 4.12 -12.24 6.59
N GLU A 38 3.35 -12.99 5.78
CA GLU A 38 2.07 -12.48 5.23
C GLU A 38 1.14 -11.93 6.33
N LYS A 39 1.15 -12.57 7.51
CA LYS A 39 0.42 -12.12 8.70
C LYS A 39 0.87 -10.74 9.17
N GLU A 40 2.18 -10.48 9.13
CA GLU A 40 2.78 -9.24 9.57
C GLU A 40 2.55 -8.11 8.55
N LYS A 41 2.58 -8.42 7.25
CA LYS A 41 2.15 -7.51 6.19
C LYS A 41 0.70 -7.05 6.39
N ILE A 42 -0.20 -8.01 6.63
CA ILE A 42 -1.62 -7.70 6.90
C ILE A 42 -1.77 -6.85 8.18
N ALA A 43 -1.03 -7.17 9.24
CA ALA A 43 -1.06 -6.39 10.48
C ALA A 43 -0.56 -4.95 10.27
N ASN A 44 0.51 -4.76 9.49
CA ASN A 44 1.05 -3.45 9.17
C ASN A 44 0.08 -2.63 8.31
N MET A 45 -0.56 -3.27 7.31
CA MET A 45 -1.64 -2.65 6.54
C MET A 45 -2.80 -2.21 7.43
N GLN A 46 -3.23 -3.06 8.38
CA GLN A 46 -4.31 -2.73 9.31
C GLN A 46 -3.94 -1.55 10.22
N ALA A 47 -2.70 -1.51 10.71
CA ALA A 47 -2.21 -0.40 11.53
C ALA A 47 -2.22 0.92 10.73
N MET A 48 -1.74 0.90 9.48
CA MET A 48 -1.78 2.09 8.62
C MET A 48 -3.21 2.51 8.26
N ALA A 49 -4.11 1.56 8.00
CA ALA A 49 -5.52 1.84 7.76
C ALA A 49 -6.22 2.44 8.98
N ALA A 50 -5.86 2.00 10.20
CA ALA A 50 -6.37 2.58 11.43
C ALA A 50 -5.92 4.03 11.59
N VAL A 51 -4.63 4.32 11.37
CA VAL A 51 -4.10 5.70 11.41
C VAL A 51 -4.76 6.59 10.36
N ALA A 52 -4.95 6.09 9.13
CA ALA A 52 -5.66 6.83 8.09
C ALA A 52 -7.10 7.17 8.51
N LYS A 53 -7.81 6.20 9.10
CA LYS A 53 -9.18 6.38 9.60
C LYS A 53 -9.24 7.39 10.76
N ASP A 54 -8.33 7.29 11.72
CA ASP A 54 -8.33 8.13 12.91
C ASP A 54 -7.97 9.58 12.55
N THR A 55 -7.03 9.77 11.63
CA THR A 55 -6.65 11.10 11.13
C THR A 55 -7.74 11.72 10.27
N GLN A 56 -8.43 10.93 9.43
CA GLN A 56 -9.62 11.38 8.71
C GLN A 56 -10.74 11.81 9.68
N ALA A 57 -10.96 11.06 10.77
CA ALA A 57 -11.98 11.39 11.75
C ALA A 57 -11.62 12.64 12.59
N ALA A 58 -10.33 12.84 12.89
CA ALA A 58 -9.86 13.94 13.72
C ALA A 58 -9.66 15.26 12.96
N PHE A 59 -9.12 15.18 11.73
CA PHE A 59 -8.68 16.35 10.97
C PHE A 59 -9.40 16.52 9.62
N GLY A 60 -10.29 15.57 9.25
CA GLY A 60 -11.02 15.62 7.99
C GLY A 60 -10.19 15.24 6.75
N THR A 61 -8.93 14.88 6.92
CA THR A 61 -8.02 14.45 5.85
C THR A 61 -7.17 13.29 6.36
N PRO A 62 -6.97 12.21 5.57
CA PRO A 62 -6.23 11.07 6.03
C PRO A 62 -4.73 11.40 5.95
N ALA A 63 -3.98 11.08 7.00
CA ALA A 63 -2.53 11.26 7.01
C ALA A 63 -1.78 10.23 6.15
N ILE A 64 -2.46 9.14 5.77
CA ILE A 64 -1.92 8.05 4.96
C ILE A 64 -2.90 7.79 3.82
N THR A 65 -2.36 7.73 2.60
CA THR A 65 -3.12 7.47 1.38
C THR A 65 -3.40 5.97 1.20
N GLU A 66 -4.40 5.65 0.39
CA GLU A 66 -4.73 4.24 0.09
C GLU A 66 -3.56 3.50 -0.57
N ASN A 67 -2.82 4.17 -1.46
CA ASN A 67 -1.65 3.61 -2.12
C ASN A 67 -0.49 3.31 -1.16
N GLU A 68 -0.32 4.12 -0.11
CA GLU A 68 0.69 3.85 0.94
C GLU A 68 0.33 2.61 1.79
N ILE A 69 -0.96 2.39 2.08
CA ILE A 69 -1.42 1.18 2.77
C ILE A 69 -1.20 -0.04 1.88
N ARG A 70 -1.51 0.05 0.58
CA ARG A 70 -1.33 -1.03 -0.39
C ARG A 70 0.15 -1.39 -0.61
N ALA A 71 1.04 -0.39 -0.62
CA ALA A 71 2.48 -0.58 -0.76
C ALA A 71 3.08 -1.44 0.37
N VAL A 72 2.61 -1.26 1.61
CA VAL A 72 3.05 -2.08 2.76
C VAL A 72 2.55 -3.53 2.69
N GLY A 73 1.45 -3.75 1.98
CA GLY A 73 0.94 -5.08 1.64
C GLY A 73 1.60 -5.74 0.44
N GLU A 74 2.56 -5.07 -0.21
CA GLU A 74 3.08 -5.45 -1.54
C GLU A 74 1.97 -5.62 -2.60
N LEU A 75 0.86 -4.89 -2.45
CA LEU A 75 -0.23 -4.87 -3.41
C LEU A 75 0.03 -3.80 -4.48
N GLU A 76 -0.44 -4.06 -5.70
CA GLU A 76 -0.35 -3.09 -6.79
C GLU A 76 -1.08 -1.78 -6.42
N PRO A 77 -0.49 -0.60 -6.68
CA PRO A 77 -1.15 0.69 -6.48
C PRO A 77 -2.42 0.79 -7.34
N ILE A 78 -3.43 1.46 -6.83
CA ILE A 78 -4.59 1.85 -7.64
C ILE A 78 -4.29 3.16 -8.36
N SER A 79 -4.85 3.34 -9.55
CA SER A 79 -4.76 4.62 -10.26
C SER A 79 -5.35 5.73 -9.39
N GLU A 80 -4.58 6.79 -9.20
CA GLU A 80 -5.07 7.97 -8.49
C GLU A 80 -6.17 8.64 -9.32
N PRO A 81 -7.28 9.07 -8.68
CA PRO A 81 -8.30 9.83 -9.37
C PRO A 81 -7.68 11.13 -9.89
N GLU A 82 -8.04 11.51 -11.12
CA GLU A 82 -7.57 12.79 -11.67
C GLU A 82 -8.06 13.94 -10.79
N GLU A 83 -7.17 14.91 -10.56
CA GLU A 83 -7.47 16.11 -9.81
C GLU A 83 -8.72 16.75 -10.43
N PRO A 84 -9.74 17.11 -9.63
CA PRO A 84 -10.97 17.67 -10.17
C PRO A 84 -10.61 18.88 -11.03
N ALA A 85 -11.17 18.92 -12.25
CA ALA A 85 -11.04 20.09 -13.12
C ALA A 85 -11.36 21.33 -12.27
N GLY A 86 -10.41 22.28 -12.25
CA GLY A 86 -10.40 23.40 -11.30
C GLY A 86 -11.75 24.10 -11.17
N ALA A 87 -11.93 24.78 -10.03
CA ALA A 87 -13.18 25.47 -9.71
C ALA A 87 -13.70 26.28 -10.90
N ALA A 88 -15.00 26.17 -11.19
CA ALA A 88 -15.65 26.92 -12.25
C ALA A 88 -15.33 28.41 -12.08
N THR A 89 -14.88 29.07 -13.15
CA THR A 89 -14.53 30.51 -13.14
C THR A 89 -15.76 31.41 -13.19
N THR A 90 -16.96 30.84 -13.15
CA THR A 90 -18.23 31.54 -13.32
C THR A 90 -19.14 31.17 -12.15
N ASP A 91 -19.70 32.19 -11.51
CA ASP A 91 -20.64 32.02 -10.42
C ASP A 91 -21.91 31.33 -10.95
N PRO A 92 -22.28 30.15 -10.42
CA PRO A 92 -23.45 29.42 -10.89
C PRO A 92 -24.79 30.10 -10.59
N LEU A 93 -24.82 31.09 -9.69
CA LEU A 93 -26.04 31.80 -9.30
C LEU A 93 -26.25 33.08 -10.12
N THR A 94 -25.18 33.80 -10.43
CA THR A 94 -25.23 35.11 -11.10
C THR A 94 -24.80 35.05 -12.57
N GLY A 95 -24.03 34.03 -12.98
CA GLY A 95 -23.47 33.91 -14.33
C GLY A 95 -22.29 34.85 -14.60
N GLU A 96 -21.88 35.64 -13.61
CA GLU A 96 -20.75 36.56 -13.70
C GLU A 96 -19.43 35.81 -13.43
N PRO A 97 -18.29 36.31 -13.94
CA PRO A 97 -16.98 35.78 -13.59
C PRO A 97 -16.75 35.85 -12.07
N ILE A 98 -16.29 34.76 -11.47
CA ILE A 98 -15.89 34.78 -10.05
C ILE A 98 -14.61 35.62 -9.97
N GLU A 99 -14.66 36.76 -9.30
CA GLU A 99 -13.46 37.54 -9.01
C GLU A 99 -12.51 36.67 -8.18
N GLN A 100 -11.37 36.30 -8.78
CA GLN A 100 -10.34 35.56 -8.05
C GLN A 100 -9.77 36.48 -6.97
N PRO A 101 -9.63 36.03 -5.72
CA PRO A 101 -8.96 36.83 -4.71
C PRO A 101 -7.55 37.12 -5.23
N THR A 102 -7.26 38.41 -5.41
CA THR A 102 -5.91 38.86 -5.75
C THR A 102 -4.93 38.27 -4.73
N THR A 103 -3.72 37.95 -5.18
CA THR A 103 -2.62 37.38 -4.38
C THR A 103 -2.13 38.33 -3.29
N THR A 104 -2.97 38.61 -2.32
CA THR A 104 -2.70 39.40 -1.14
C THR A 104 -3.64 38.83 -0.10
N GLY A 105 -3.09 38.09 0.87
CA GLY A 105 -3.84 37.34 1.88
C GLY A 105 -4.66 38.20 2.84
N GLN A 106 -5.57 39.01 2.31
CA GLN A 106 -6.51 39.81 3.05
C GLN A 106 -7.91 39.26 2.80
N PRO A 107 -8.65 38.86 3.85
CA PRO A 107 -10.00 38.37 3.68
C PRO A 107 -10.92 39.53 3.28
N ASP A 108 -11.57 39.41 2.11
CA ASP A 108 -12.56 40.37 1.58
C ASP A 108 -13.91 40.29 2.30
N ASN A 109 -13.90 40.14 3.63
CA ASN A 109 -15.13 40.18 4.42
C ASN A 109 -15.42 41.62 4.84
N SER A 110 -15.69 42.49 3.87
CA SER A 110 -16.43 43.73 4.11
C SER A 110 -17.92 43.47 3.89
N ALA A 111 -18.55 42.85 4.89
CA ALA A 111 -20.00 42.86 5.00
C ALA A 111 -20.45 44.32 5.27
N GLN A 112 -21.14 44.91 4.30
CA GLN A 112 -22.01 46.07 4.50
C GLN A 112 -23.44 45.59 4.76
#